data_AF-A0A085NF13-F1
#
_entry.id   AF-A0A085NF13-F1
#
_cell.length_a   1.000
_cell.length_b   1.000
_cell.length_c   1.000
_cell.angle_alpha   90.00
_cell.angle_beta   90.00
_cell.angle_gamma   90.00
#
_symmetry.space_group_name_H-M   'P 1'
#
loop_
_entity.id
_entity.type
_entity.pdbx_description
1 polymer ?
#
loop_
_entity_poly.entity_id
_entity_poly.type
_entity_poly.pdbx_seq_one_letter_code
_entity_poly.pdbx_strand_id
1 'polypeptide(L)'
;MPRNRKELETFDPMLLVAIVLKVLMFIIACVTLGLSAEYSDDYTVAIIIGSGSLTLLYALVGILLEVGILSKCPESRGNCYIADALCASFCLCLWLLSAGNGITISLRSGAKTTELFGWIAACCSLEVILFISAAGLYCFQWLSLRFKS
;
A
#
# COMPACT_ATOMS: atom_id res chain seq x y z
N MET A 1 14.64 23.27 -36.91
CA MET A 1 13.22 23.08 -36.60
C MET A 1 13.10 22.36 -35.27
N PRO A 2 12.59 22.99 -34.20
CA PRO A 2 12.41 22.31 -32.92
C PRO A 2 11.20 21.38 -33.01
N ARG A 3 11.46 20.09 -32.75
CA ARG A 3 10.49 18.99 -32.72
C ARG A 3 9.41 19.32 -31.67
N ASN A 4 8.17 19.31 -32.14
CA ASN A 4 6.94 19.72 -31.46
C ASN A 4 6.92 19.48 -29.94
N ARG A 5 6.73 20.59 -29.23
CA ARG A 5 6.39 20.76 -27.81
C ARG A 5 4.95 20.28 -27.52
N LYS A 6 4.62 19.02 -27.89
CA LYS A 6 3.30 18.39 -27.73
C LYS A 6 3.32 17.09 -26.90
N GLU A 7 4.42 16.82 -26.19
CA GLU A 7 4.47 15.75 -25.16
C GLU A 7 4.27 16.31 -23.75
N LEU A 8 3.55 17.42 -23.64
CA LEU A 8 3.04 17.92 -22.37
C LEU A 8 1.64 17.33 -22.18
N GLU A 9 1.51 16.48 -21.17
CA GLU A 9 0.25 16.10 -20.49
C GLU A 9 -0.69 15.10 -21.16
N THR A 10 -0.20 13.90 -21.48
CA THR A 10 -1.06 12.71 -21.31
C THR A 10 -0.84 12.18 -19.90
N PHE A 11 -1.59 12.72 -18.94
CA PHE A 11 -1.63 12.18 -17.57
C PHE A 11 -2.06 10.72 -17.67
N ASP A 12 -1.21 9.77 -17.29
CA ASP A 12 -1.57 8.35 -17.31
C ASP A 12 -2.57 8.12 -16.17
N PRO A 13 -3.87 7.87 -16.45
CA PRO A 13 -4.88 7.76 -15.40
C PRO A 13 -4.59 6.58 -14.48
N MET A 14 -3.86 5.56 -14.95
CA MET A 14 -3.49 4.41 -14.10
C MET A 14 -2.39 4.78 -13.10
N LEU A 15 -1.46 5.67 -13.48
CA LEU A 15 -0.46 6.19 -12.55
C LEU A 15 -1.12 7.07 -11.48
N LEU A 16 -2.11 7.89 -11.84
CA LEU A 16 -2.89 8.65 -10.86
C LEU A 16 -3.52 7.72 -9.81
N VAL A 17 -4.15 6.64 -10.27
CA VAL A 17 -4.78 5.65 -9.40
C VAL A 17 -3.74 4.98 -8.50
N ALA A 18 -2.55 4.64 -9.00
CA ALA A 18 -1.48 4.07 -8.20
C ALA A 18 -1.00 5.02 -7.09
N ILE A 19 -0.79 6.30 -7.41
CA ILE A 19 -0.43 7.34 -6.42
C ILE A 19 -1.53 7.44 -5.36
N VAL A 20 -2.80 7.53 -5.77
CA VAL A 20 -3.93 7.64 -4.84
C VAL A 20 -4.01 6.44 -3.92
N LEU A 21 -3.84 5.21 -4.43
CA LEU A 21 -3.80 4.00 -3.61
C LEU A 21 -2.69 4.05 -2.56
N LYS A 22 -1.47 4.45 -2.95
CA LYS A 22 -0.33 4.58 -2.02
C LYS A 22 -0.57 5.65 -0.96
N VAL A 23 -1.19 6.77 -1.31
CA VAL A 23 -1.56 7.82 -0.34
C VAL A 23 -2.60 7.30 0.64
N LEU A 24 -3.61 6.56 0.18
CA LEU A 24 -4.61 5.96 1.07
C LEU A 24 -3.99 4.94 2.03
N MET A 25 -3.12 4.06 1.53
CA MET A 25 -2.33 3.12 2.36
C MET A 25 -1.50 3.88 3.40
N PHE A 26 -0.84 4.97 3.01
CA PHE A 26 -0.06 5.77 3.94
C PHE A 26 -0.92 6.33 5.08
N ILE A 27 -2.09 6.90 4.76
CA ILE A 27 -3.00 7.48 5.75
C ILE A 27 -3.53 6.40 6.69
N ILE A 28 -3.98 5.25 6.16
CA ILE A 28 -4.55 4.18 6.97
C ILE A 28 -3.48 3.52 7.85
N ALA A 29 -2.26 3.33 7.34
CA ALA A 29 -1.12 2.88 8.13
C ALA A 29 -0.82 3.84 9.29
N CYS A 30 -0.82 5.16 9.06
CA CYS A 30 -0.66 6.15 10.12
C CYS A 30 -1.76 6.05 11.19
N VAL A 31 -3.02 5.91 10.78
CA VAL A 31 -4.15 5.73 11.71
C VAL A 31 -3.98 4.45 12.53
N THR A 32 -3.64 3.34 11.87
CA THR A 32 -3.44 2.04 12.52
C THR A 32 -2.32 2.10 13.56
N LEU A 33 -1.20 2.74 13.23
CA LEU A 33 -0.09 2.95 14.14
C LEU A 33 -0.48 3.83 15.34
N GLY A 34 -1.22 4.92 15.08
CA GLY A 34 -1.72 5.80 16.13
C GLY A 34 -2.62 5.08 17.14
N LEU A 35 -3.53 4.22 16.64
CA LEU A 35 -4.39 3.39 17.48
C LEU A 35 -3.60 2.30 18.24
N SER A 36 -2.55 1.77 17.62
CA SER A 36 -1.74 0.67 18.17
C SER A 36 -0.69 1.15 19.19
N ALA A 37 -0.37 2.44 19.23
CA ALA A 37 0.67 3.01 20.09
C ALA A 37 0.38 2.82 21.60
N GLU A 38 -0.88 2.77 22.00
CA GLU A 38 -1.28 2.58 23.41
C GLU A 38 -0.95 1.16 23.93
N TYR A 39 -0.72 0.20 23.03
CA TYR A 39 -0.50 -1.22 23.37
C TYR A 39 0.84 -1.73 22.84
N SER A 40 1.85 -0.85 22.70
CA SER A 40 3.16 -1.19 22.14
C SER A 40 3.91 -2.30 22.89
N ASP A 41 3.55 -2.54 24.15
CA ASP A 41 4.17 -3.56 25.00
C ASP A 41 3.69 -4.98 24.69
N ASP A 42 2.58 -5.14 23.94
CA ASP A 42 2.07 -6.45 23.52
C ASP A 42 2.74 -6.91 22.22
N TYR A 43 3.35 -8.09 22.24
CA TYR A 43 4.05 -8.67 21.08
C TYR A 43 3.12 -8.87 19.87
N THR A 44 1.82 -9.06 20.10
CA THR A 44 0.84 -9.24 19.03
C THR A 44 0.58 -7.92 18.32
N VAL A 45 0.59 -6.81 19.07
CA VAL A 45 0.48 -5.45 18.54
C VAL A 45 1.78 -5.02 17.87
N ALA A 46 2.93 -5.51 18.33
CA ALA A 46 4.21 -5.28 17.67
C ALA A 46 4.22 -5.77 16.19
N ILE A 47 3.49 -6.85 15.87
CA ILE A 47 3.30 -7.32 14.48
C ILE A 47 2.53 -6.29 13.65
N ILE A 48 1.47 -5.69 14.23
CA ILE A 48 0.65 -4.64 13.59
C ILE A 48 1.47 -3.35 13.40
N ILE A 49 2.29 -2.99 14.38
CA ILE A 49 3.20 -1.84 14.30
C ILE A 49 4.27 -2.08 13.22
N GLY A 50 4.81 -3.29 13.15
CA GLY A 50 5.78 -3.69 12.12
C GLY A 50 5.20 -3.62 10.71
N SER A 51 3.99 -4.16 10.49
CA SER A 51 3.31 -4.12 9.19
C SER A 51 2.93 -2.69 8.78
N GLY A 52 2.44 -1.87 9.72
CA GLY A 52 2.19 -0.45 9.50
C GLY A 52 3.45 0.31 9.09
N SER A 53 4.57 0.09 9.78
CA SER A 53 5.85 0.76 9.49
C SER A 53 6.41 0.38 8.11
N LEU A 54 6.32 -0.90 7.74
CA LEU A 54 6.68 -1.39 6.40
C LEU A 54 5.81 -0.77 5.31
N THR A 55 4.52 -0.55 5.60
CA THR A 55 3.58 0.08 4.66
C THR A 55 3.92 1.55 4.43
N LEU A 56 4.29 2.29 5.47
CA LEU A 56 4.78 3.67 5.32
C LEU A 56 6.03 3.73 4.45
N LEU A 57 6.97 2.79 4.65
CA LEU A 57 8.18 2.71 3.83
C LEU A 57 7.83 2.37 2.37
N TYR A 58 6.95 1.39 2.15
CA TYR A 58 6.45 1.00 0.83
C TYR A 58 5.80 2.17 0.10
N ALA A 59 4.88 2.88 0.76
CA ALA A 59 4.17 4.02 0.17
C ALA A 59 5.14 5.17 -0.16
N LEU A 60 6.06 5.51 0.76
CA LEU A 60 7.03 6.59 0.56
C LEU A 60 7.99 6.29 -0.59
N VAL A 61 8.64 5.13 -0.57
CA VAL A 61 9.56 4.72 -1.63
C VAL A 61 8.82 4.58 -2.96
N GLY A 62 7.60 4.03 -2.93
CA GLY A 62 6.75 3.88 -4.10
C GLY A 62 6.36 5.21 -4.75
N ILE A 63 6.06 6.25 -3.96
CA ILE A 63 5.76 7.59 -4.49
C ILE A 63 7.03 8.22 -5.09
N LEU A 64 8.18 8.10 -4.41
CA LEU A 64 9.46 8.62 -4.90
C LEU A 64 9.86 7.99 -6.24
N LEU A 65 9.66 6.68 -6.38
CA LEU A 65 9.92 5.96 -7.63
C LEU A 65 8.99 6.43 -8.76
N GLU A 66 7.69 6.59 -8.50
CA GLU A 66 6.74 7.08 -9.49
C GLU A 66 7.04 8.51 -9.95
N VAL A 67 7.40 9.41 -9.01
CA VAL A 67 7.87 10.77 -9.33
C VAL A 67 9.18 10.72 -10.13
N GLY A 68 10.12 9.85 -9.77
CA GLY A 68 11.38 9.67 -10.49
C GLY A 68 11.19 9.16 -11.93
N ILE A 69 10.30 8.19 -12.13
CA ILE A 69 9.95 7.62 -13.44
C ILE A 69 9.32 8.69 -14.34
N LEU A 70 8.42 9.53 -13.79
CA LEU A 70 7.85 10.66 -14.51
C LEU A 70 8.92 11.68 -14.94
N SER A 71 9.97 11.83 -14.16
CA SER A 71 10.98 12.88 -14.35
C SER A 71 12.09 12.52 -15.33
N LYS A 72 12.50 11.25 -15.46
CA LYS A 72 13.76 10.90 -16.16
C LYS A 72 13.75 9.67 -17.08
N CYS A 73 12.96 8.62 -16.84
CA CYS A 73 13.13 7.33 -17.54
C CYS A 73 11.80 6.60 -17.82
N PRO A 74 11.08 6.94 -18.90
CA PRO A 74 9.82 6.26 -19.24
C PRO A 74 9.98 4.80 -19.74
N GLU A 75 11.16 4.41 -20.24
CA GLU A 75 11.40 3.07 -20.82
C GLU A 75 11.53 1.93 -19.79
N SER A 76 11.74 2.23 -18.50
CA SER A 76 11.95 1.20 -17.46
C SER A 76 10.67 0.72 -16.75
N ARG A 77 9.50 1.20 -17.17
CA ARG A 77 8.21 1.01 -16.46
C ARG A 77 7.81 -0.46 -16.24
N GLY A 78 8.09 -1.35 -17.19
CA GLY A 78 7.64 -2.74 -17.13
C GLY A 78 8.23 -3.56 -15.99
N ASN A 79 9.53 -3.42 -15.70
CA ASN A 79 10.19 -4.15 -14.61
C ASN A 79 9.80 -3.59 -13.23
N CYS A 80 9.55 -2.28 -13.15
CA CYS A 80 9.06 -1.64 -11.93
C CYS A 80 7.68 -2.19 -11.51
N TYR A 81 6.75 -2.38 -12.45
CA TYR A 81 5.43 -2.92 -12.12
C TYR A 81 5.45 -4.34 -11.53
N ILE A 82 6.32 -5.23 -12.01
CA ILE A 82 6.47 -6.56 -11.39
C ILE A 82 7.03 -6.43 -9.96
N ALA A 83 8.05 -5.60 -9.78
CA ALA A 83 8.65 -5.40 -8.46
C ALA A 83 7.62 -4.84 -7.46
N ASP A 84 6.82 -3.85 -7.88
CA ASP A 84 5.74 -3.29 -7.10
C ASP A 84 4.65 -4.33 -6.79
N ALA A 85 4.26 -5.16 -7.76
CA ALA A 85 3.28 -6.23 -7.55
C ALA A 85 3.76 -7.28 -6.53
N LEU A 86 5.02 -7.68 -6.61
CA LEU A 86 5.63 -8.62 -5.65
C LEU A 86 5.72 -8.01 -4.26
N CYS A 87 6.15 -6.75 -4.15
CA CYS A 87 6.24 -6.05 -2.87
C CYS A 87 4.86 -5.85 -2.23
N ALA A 88 3.85 -5.44 -3.02
CA ALA A 88 2.47 -5.34 -2.58
C ALA A 88 1.92 -6.68 -2.09
N SER A 89 2.21 -7.78 -2.80
CA SER A 89 1.79 -9.13 -2.41
C SER A 89 2.45 -9.60 -1.10
N PHE A 90 3.71 -9.23 -0.86
CA PHE A 90 4.37 -9.51 0.42
C PHE A 90 3.74 -8.75 1.58
N CYS A 91 3.48 -7.45 1.39
CA CYS A 91 2.84 -6.61 2.40
C CYS A 91 1.40 -7.08 2.71
N LEU A 92 0.68 -7.57 1.70
CA LEU A 92 -0.64 -8.18 1.87
C LEU A 92 -0.64 -9.34 2.87
N CYS A 93 0.36 -10.23 2.80
CA CYS A 93 0.47 -11.34 3.74
C CYS A 93 0.63 -10.86 5.19
N LEU A 94 1.41 -9.80 5.41
CA LEU A 94 1.60 -9.20 6.73
C LEU A 94 0.32 -8.54 7.27
N TRP A 95 -0.46 -7.89 6.39
CA TRP A 95 -1.73 -7.29 6.78
C TRP A 95 -2.83 -8.30 7.07
N LEU A 96 -2.87 -9.43 6.35
CA LEU A 96 -3.77 -10.54 6.68
C LEU A 96 -3.51 -11.09 8.08
N LEU A 97 -2.23 -11.27 8.45
CA LEU A 97 -1.84 -11.67 9.80
C LEU A 97 -2.23 -10.60 10.83
N SER A 98 -1.99 -9.33 10.52
CA SER A 98 -2.32 -8.19 11.39
C SER A 98 -3.83 -8.07 11.64
N ALA A 99 -4.65 -8.28 10.60
CA ALA A 99 -6.11 -8.28 10.70
C ALA A 99 -6.61 -9.44 11.57
N GLY A 100 -6.11 -10.66 11.34
CA GLY A 100 -6.47 -11.83 12.15
C GLY A 100 -6.13 -11.65 13.63
N ASN A 101 -4.96 -11.07 13.92
CA ASN A 101 -4.52 -10.74 15.27
C ASN A 101 -5.43 -9.69 15.93
N GLY A 102 -5.74 -8.59 15.24
CA GLY A 102 -6.63 -7.54 15.75
C GLY A 102 -8.02 -8.08 16.10
N ILE A 103 -8.59 -8.93 15.23
CA ILE A 103 -9.90 -9.58 15.48
C ILE A 103 -9.82 -10.48 16.71
N THR A 104 -8.79 -11.32 16.79
CA THR A 104 -8.63 -12.29 17.89
C THR A 104 -8.52 -11.58 19.25
N ILE A 105 -7.77 -10.47 19.33
CA ILE A 105 -7.65 -9.68 20.56
C ILE A 105 -8.99 -9.01 20.91
N SER A 106 -9.69 -8.46 19.92
CA SER A 106 -11.00 -7.81 20.12
C SER A 106 -12.00 -8.78 20.77
N LEU A 107 -12.03 -10.04 20.32
CA LEU A 107 -12.94 -11.08 20.83
C LEU A 107 -12.60 -11.57 22.24
N ARG A 108 -11.35 -11.43 22.69
CA ARG A 108 -10.90 -11.88 24.02
C ARG A 108 -10.94 -10.78 25.09
N SER A 109 -11.03 -9.52 24.67
CA SER A 109 -10.87 -8.36 25.54
C SER A 109 -12.17 -7.91 26.22
N GLY A 110 -12.04 -7.04 27.23
CA GLY A 110 -13.19 -6.36 27.85
C GLY A 110 -13.75 -5.23 26.97
N ALA A 111 -14.97 -4.77 27.25
CA ALA A 111 -15.76 -3.92 26.34
C ALA A 111 -15.02 -2.71 25.73
N LYS A 112 -14.21 -1.98 26.52
CA LYS A 112 -13.48 -0.79 26.04
C LYS A 112 -12.28 -1.13 25.15
N THR A 113 -11.57 -2.21 25.46
CA THR A 113 -10.46 -2.73 24.63
C THR A 113 -10.98 -3.41 23.38
N THR A 114 -12.12 -4.10 23.45
CA THR A 114 -12.79 -4.70 22.29
C THR A 114 -13.10 -3.69 21.19
N GLU A 115 -13.61 -2.51 21.55
CA GLU A 115 -13.94 -1.45 20.58
C GLU A 115 -12.68 -0.94 19.86
N LEU A 116 -11.62 -0.62 20.59
CA LEU A 116 -10.36 -0.13 20.02
C LEU A 116 -9.71 -1.16 19.08
N PHE A 117 -9.62 -2.42 19.53
CA PHE A 117 -9.07 -3.50 18.71
C PHE A 117 -9.97 -3.85 17.52
N GLY A 118 -11.27 -3.61 17.62
CA GLY A 118 -12.21 -3.68 16.49
C GLY A 118 -11.88 -2.64 15.41
N TRP A 119 -11.58 -1.40 15.80
CA TRP A 119 -11.13 -0.36 14.87
C TRP A 119 -9.77 -0.68 14.25
N ILE A 120 -8.81 -1.17 15.04
CA ILE A 120 -7.51 -1.63 14.53
C ILE A 120 -7.72 -2.73 13.49
N ALA A 121 -8.55 -3.73 13.79
CA ALA A 121 -8.87 -4.81 12.85
C ALA A 121 -9.52 -4.30 11.55
N ALA A 122 -10.42 -3.32 11.65
CA ALA A 122 -11.04 -2.69 10.49
C ALA A 122 -9.99 -1.97 9.61
N CYS A 123 -9.09 -1.20 10.22
CA CYS A 123 -8.00 -0.56 9.49
C CYS A 123 -7.06 -1.57 8.83
N CYS A 124 -6.66 -2.64 9.55
CA CYS A 124 -5.87 -3.74 8.97
C CYS A 124 -6.58 -4.38 7.75
N SER A 125 -7.90 -4.52 7.82
CA SER A 125 -8.69 -5.13 6.73
C SER A 125 -8.78 -4.20 5.51
N LEU A 126 -8.86 -2.89 5.72
CA LEU A 126 -8.80 -1.90 4.63
C LEU A 126 -7.44 -1.94 3.93
N GLU A 127 -6.34 -2.11 4.67
CA GLU A 127 -5.01 -2.28 4.10
C GLU A 127 -4.94 -3.51 3.19
N VAL A 128 -5.50 -4.65 3.63
CA VAL A 128 -5.60 -5.85 2.77
C VAL A 128 -6.28 -5.52 1.44
N ILE A 129 -7.42 -4.83 1.46
CA ILE A 129 -8.16 -4.46 0.25
C ILE A 129 -7.32 -3.55 -0.66
N LEU A 130 -6.61 -2.58 -0.08
CA LEU A 130 -5.75 -1.66 -0.82
C LEU A 130 -4.58 -2.40 -1.46
N PHE A 131 -3.93 -3.32 -0.74
CA PHE A 131 -2.81 -4.11 -1.28
C PHE A 131 -3.26 -5.09 -2.38
N ILE A 132 -4.44 -5.70 -2.27
CA ILE A 132 -5.05 -6.48 -3.37
C ILE A 132 -5.23 -5.58 -4.59
N SER A 133 -5.80 -4.39 -4.38
CA SER A 133 -6.08 -3.43 -5.46
C SER A 133 -4.80 -2.97 -6.16
N ALA A 134 -3.76 -2.67 -5.39
CA ALA A 134 -2.45 -2.29 -5.92
C ALA A 134 -1.78 -3.42 -6.70
N ALA A 135 -1.72 -4.63 -6.13
CA ALA A 135 -1.15 -5.79 -6.82
C ALA A 135 -1.90 -6.10 -8.13
N GLY A 136 -3.23 -6.02 -8.12
CA GLY A 136 -4.07 -6.17 -9.32
C GLY A 136 -3.77 -5.11 -10.38
N LEU A 137 -3.65 -3.84 -9.97
CA LEU A 137 -3.33 -2.73 -10.87
C LEU A 137 -1.96 -2.93 -11.54
N TYR A 138 -0.92 -3.25 -10.77
CA TYR A 138 0.43 -3.44 -11.30
C TYR A 138 0.53 -4.68 -12.20
N CYS A 139 -0.14 -5.78 -11.86
CA CYS A 139 -0.25 -6.94 -12.73
C CYS A 139 -0.95 -6.60 -14.05
N PHE A 140 -2.05 -5.84 -14.00
CA PHE A 140 -2.77 -5.39 -15.20
C PHE A 140 -1.90 -4.48 -16.07
N GLN A 141 -1.20 -3.52 -15.47
CA GLN A 141 -0.27 -2.64 -16.18
C GLN A 141 0.85 -3.43 -16.86
N TRP A 142 1.44 -4.40 -16.17
CA TRP A 142 2.48 -5.26 -16.75
C TRP A 142 1.96 -6.08 -17.94
N LEU A 143 0.79 -6.71 -17.81
CA LEU A 143 0.16 -7.45 -18.91
C LEU A 143 -0.15 -6.53 -20.10
N SER A 144 -0.68 -5.34 -19.83
CA SER A 144 -1.01 -4.37 -20.88
C SER A 144 0.22 -3.93 -21.69
N LEU A 145 1.39 -3.80 -21.05
CA LEU A 145 2.65 -3.51 -21.74
C LEU A 145 3.13 -4.69 -22.59
N ARG A 146 2.96 -5.93 -22.10
CA ARG A 146 3.35 -7.16 -22.83
C ARG A 146 2.53 -7.39 -24.09
N PHE A 147 1.23 -7.13 -24.07
CA PHE A 147 0.35 -7.38 -25.23
C PHE A 147 0.32 -6.24 -26.26
N LYS A 148 0.95 -5.10 -25.95
CA LYS A 148 1.07 -3.95 -26.87
C LYS A 148 2.40 -3.96 -27.67
N SER A 149 3.33 -4.84 -27.29
CA SER A 149 4.60 -5.13 -27.99
C SER A 149 4.43 -6.23 -29.02
#